data_AF-A0A6A3MSP6-F1
#
_entry.id   AF-A0A6A3MSP6-F1
#
_cell.length_a   1.000
_cell.length_b   1.000
_cell.length_c   1.000
_cell.angle_alpha   90.00
_cell.angle_beta   90.00
_cell.angle_gamma   90.00
#
_symmetry.space_group_name_H-M   'P 1'
#
loop_
_entity.id
_entity.type
_entity.pdbx_description
1 polymer ?
#
loop_
_entity_poly.entity_id
_entity_poly.type
_entity_poly.pdbx_seq_one_letter_code
_entity_poly.pdbx_strand_id
1 'polypeptide(L)'
;MKLGRGINVEHIKRMTLRTVREGTEGKFETLGFLDALERSDFDETQCKREARNMMLVLEAKRKRRAAEHRSTLNFHVIRMMKGHHDPRR
;
A
#
# COMPACT_ATOMS: atom_id res chain seq x y z
N MET A 1 11.29 -10.00 22.42
CA MET A 1 10.69 -8.93 23.27
C MET A 1 9.24 -8.73 22.87
N LYS A 2 8.28 -8.87 23.80
CA LYS A 2 6.87 -8.58 23.54
C LYS A 2 6.64 -7.10 23.83
N LEU A 3 6.33 -6.31 22.80
CA LEU A 3 5.80 -4.96 23.00
C LEU A 3 4.38 -5.13 23.55
N GLY A 4 3.99 -4.34 24.55
CA GLY A 4 2.77 -4.56 25.32
C GLY A 4 1.51 -4.74 24.46
N ARG A 5 0.55 -5.54 24.98
CA ARG A 5 -0.77 -5.84 24.39
C ARG A 5 -0.74 -6.46 22.97
N GLY A 6 -0.23 -7.69 22.87
CA GLY A 6 -0.52 -8.59 21.72
C GLY A 6 0.21 -8.28 20.41
N ILE A 7 1.08 -7.28 20.37
CA ILE A 7 1.86 -6.92 19.18
C ILE A 7 3.31 -7.32 19.40
N ASN A 8 3.76 -8.33 18.65
CA ASN A 8 5.17 -8.74 18.64
C ASN A 8 5.96 -7.92 17.60
N VAL A 9 7.28 -7.82 17.76
CA VAL A 9 8.20 -7.24 16.77
C VAL A 9 7.99 -7.87 15.39
N GLU A 10 7.78 -9.18 15.31
CA GLU A 10 7.46 -9.89 14.06
C GLU A 10 6.11 -9.49 13.44
N HIS A 11 5.17 -9.00 14.24
CA HIS A 11 3.92 -8.43 13.73
C HIS A 11 4.19 -7.07 13.07
N ILE A 12 4.96 -6.21 13.72
CA ILE A 12 5.36 -4.89 13.19
C ILE A 12 6.16 -5.05 11.90
N LYS A 13 7.13 -5.97 11.85
CA LYS A 13 7.90 -6.27 10.64
C LYS A 13 6.99 -6.67 9.48
N ARG A 14 6.05 -7.61 9.70
CA ARG A 14 5.09 -8.05 8.67
C ARG A 14 4.22 -6.90 8.15
N MET A 15 3.75 -6.04 9.04
CA MET A 15 2.95 -4.87 8.66
C MET A 15 3.77 -3.84 7.89
N THR A 16 5.01 -3.58 8.31
CA THR A 16 5.93 -2.65 7.64
C THR A 16 6.26 -3.14 6.24
N LEU A 17 6.63 -4.42 6.09
CA LEU A 17 6.90 -5.03 4.78
C LEU A 17 5.68 -4.96 3.86
N ARG A 18 4.47 -5.19 4.40
CA ARG A 18 3.23 -5.03 3.66
C ARG A 18 3.06 -3.59 3.15
N THR A 19 3.23 -2.60 4.03
CA THR A 19 3.14 -1.17 3.65
C THR A 19 4.15 -0.79 2.57
N VAL A 20 5.40 -1.25 2.68
CA VAL A 20 6.43 -0.99 1.65
C VAL A 20 6.01 -1.60 0.31
N ARG A 21 5.56 -2.86 0.30
CA ARG A 21 5.10 -3.54 -0.91
C ARG A 21 3.89 -2.85 -1.56
N GLU A 22 2.90 -2.44 -0.76
CA GLU A 22 1.72 -1.71 -1.24
C GLU A 22 2.07 -0.32 -1.82
N GLY A 23 3.14 0.31 -1.31
CA GLY A 23 3.63 1.61 -1.78
C GLY A 23 4.26 1.55 -3.17
N THR A 24 4.91 0.44 -3.52
CA THR A 24 5.54 0.25 -4.83
C THR A 24 4.64 -0.45 -5.85
N GLU A 25 3.52 -1.01 -5.41
CA GLU A 25 2.60 -1.75 -6.27
C GLU A 25 1.87 -0.84 -7.27
N GLY A 26 2.01 -1.19 -8.56
CA GLY A 26 1.48 -0.42 -9.69
C GLY A 26 2.40 0.70 -10.18
N LYS A 27 3.57 0.88 -9.55
CA LYS A 27 4.47 1.98 -9.90
C LYS A 27 5.00 1.86 -11.34
N PHE A 28 5.41 0.66 -11.75
CA PHE A 28 5.95 0.43 -13.09
C PHE A 28 4.88 0.63 -14.17
N GLU A 29 3.67 0.12 -13.96
CA GLU A 29 2.57 0.22 -14.91
C GLU A 29 2.05 1.67 -15.01
N THR A 30 2.06 2.40 -13.90
CA THR A 30 1.72 3.84 -13.90
C THR A 30 2.77 4.64 -14.66
N LEU A 31 4.06 4.38 -14.42
CA LEU A 31 5.14 5.04 -15.15
C LEU A 31 5.09 4.71 -16.65
N GLY A 32 4.90 3.44 -17.03
CA GLY A 32 4.81 3.05 -18.44
C GLY A 32 3.63 3.70 -19.17
N PHE A 33 2.52 3.96 -18.47
CA PHE A 33 1.40 4.73 -19.03
C PHE A 33 1.74 6.21 -19.19
N LEU A 34 2.39 6.84 -18.21
CA LEU A 34 2.83 8.24 -18.31
C LEU A 34 3.88 8.42 -19.42
N ASP A 35 4.84 7.51 -19.52
CA ASP A 35 5.85 7.51 -20.57
C ASP A 35 5.18 7.41 -21.95
N ALA A 36 4.16 6.56 -22.10
CA ALA A 36 3.40 6.44 -23.35
C ALA A 36 2.62 7.72 -23.72
N LEU A 37 2.18 8.51 -22.72
CA LEU A 37 1.51 9.79 -22.95
C LEU A 37 2.48 10.93 -23.28
N GLU A 38 3.68 10.92 -22.70
CA GLU A 38 4.70 11.98 -22.86
C GLU A 38 5.41 11.91 -24.22
N ARG A 39 5.34 10.77 -24.91
CA ARG A 39 5.93 10.59 -26.24
C ARG A 39 5.46 11.64 -27.24
N SER A 40 6.43 12.27 -27.90
CA SER A 40 6.21 13.22 -29.00
C SER A 40 5.52 12.57 -30.21
N ASP A 41 5.71 11.27 -30.39
CA ASP A 41 5.06 10.42 -31.40
C ASP A 41 3.93 9.59 -30.76
N PHE A 42 2.80 10.23 -30.46
CA PHE A 42 1.70 9.58 -29.77
C PHE A 42 1.23 8.30 -30.51
N ASP A 43 1.38 7.14 -29.84
CA ASP A 43 0.88 5.85 -30.27
C ASP A 43 -0.35 5.46 -29.44
N GLU A 44 -1.53 5.65 -30.02
CA GLU A 44 -2.81 5.34 -29.39
C GLU A 44 -2.93 3.86 -28.97
N THR A 45 -2.33 2.95 -29.73
CA THR A 45 -2.37 1.51 -29.47
C THR A 45 -1.53 1.17 -28.25
N GLN A 46 -0.32 1.72 -28.18
CA GLN A 46 0.55 1.59 -27.01
C GLN A 46 -0.11 2.22 -25.77
N CYS A 47 -0.66 3.43 -25.89
CA CYS A 47 -1.31 4.11 -24.77
C CYS A 47 -2.49 3.32 -24.22
N LYS A 48 -3.34 2.77 -25.10
CA LYS A 48 -4.46 1.89 -24.70
C LYS A 48 -3.99 0.61 -24.02
N ARG A 49 -2.87 0.03 -24.46
CA ARG A 49 -2.28 -1.16 -23.84
C ARG A 49 -1.79 -0.86 -22.43
N GLU A 50 -0.98 0.20 -22.25
CA GLU A 50 -0.46 0.55 -20.94
C GLU A 50 -1.56 1.01 -19.97
N ALA A 51 -2.58 1.70 -20.47
CA ALA A 51 -3.77 2.04 -19.68
C ALA A 51 -4.49 0.80 -19.15
N ARG A 52 -4.67 -0.24 -19.99
CA ARG A 52 -5.27 -1.51 -19.56
C ARG A 52 -4.43 -2.21 -18.50
N ASN A 53 -3.11 -2.26 -18.68
CA ASN A 53 -2.19 -2.86 -17.72
C ASN A 53 -2.28 -2.15 -16.35
N MET A 54 -2.24 -0.81 -16.37
CA MET A 54 -2.39 0.01 -15.16
C MET A 54 -3.74 -0.24 -14.47
N MET A 55 -4.85 -0.27 -15.22
CA MET A 55 -6.18 -0.54 -14.65
C MET A 55 -6.26 -1.91 -13.97
N LEU A 56 -5.71 -2.96 -14.59
CA LEU A 56 -5.71 -4.31 -14.00
C LEU A 56 -5.00 -4.34 -12.64
N VAL A 57 -3.85 -3.67 -12.53
CA VAL A 57 -3.10 -3.60 -11.27
C VAL A 57 -3.84 -2.79 -10.21
N LEU A 58 -4.42 -1.64 -10.59
CA LEU A 58 -5.21 -0.82 -9.68
C LEU A 58 -6.47 -1.54 -9.19
N GLU A 59 -7.14 -2.30 -10.07
CA GLU A 59 -8.31 -3.09 -9.70
C GLU A 59 -7.93 -4.24 -8.75
N ALA A 60 -6.83 -4.95 -9.03
CA ALA A 60 -6.30 -5.98 -8.13
C ALA A 60 -5.89 -5.41 -6.77
N LYS A 61 -5.33 -4.20 -6.74
CA LYS A 61 -5.02 -3.45 -5.51
C LYS A 61 -6.28 -3.07 -4.73
N ARG A 62 -7.31 -2.59 -5.43
CA ARG A 62 -8.62 -2.26 -4.83
C ARG A 62 -9.29 -3.49 -4.22
N LYS A 63 -9.32 -4.62 -4.93
CA LYS A 63 -9.89 -5.90 -4.44
C LYS A 63 -9.17 -6.40 -3.20
N ARG A 64 -7.84 -6.35 -3.18
CA ARG A 64 -7.05 -6.73 -1.97
C ARG A 64 -7.32 -5.80 -0.79
N ARG A 65 -7.35 -4.48 -1.00
CA ARG A 65 -7.71 -3.53 0.08
C ARG A 65 -9.10 -3.78 0.65
N ALA A 66 -10.07 -4.11 -0.21
CA ALA A 66 -11.42 -4.45 0.23
C ALA A 66 -11.47 -5.77 1.02
N ALA A 67 -10.66 -6.76 0.65
CA ALA A 67 -10.55 -8.03 1.37
C ALA A 67 -9.76 -7.92 2.68
N GLU A 68 -8.83 -6.96 2.78
CA GLU A 68 -8.00 -6.74 3.96
C GLU A 68 -8.65 -5.77 4.95
N HIS A 69 -9.65 -6.24 5.71
CA HIS A 69 -10.11 -5.58 6.95
C HIS A 69 -9.08 -5.71 8.09
N ARG A 70 -7.78 -5.57 7.81
CA ARG A 70 -6.71 -5.71 8.79
C ARG A 70 -6.26 -4.35 9.27
N SER A 71 -6.05 -4.24 10.58
CA SER A 71 -5.49 -3.05 11.20
C SER A 71 -4.16 -2.65 10.54
N THR A 72 -3.97 -1.35 10.33
CA THR A 72 -2.77 -0.77 9.72
C THR A 72 -1.71 -0.51 10.78
N LEU A 73 -0.44 -0.32 10.37
CA LEU A 73 0.62 0.02 11.31
C LEU A 73 0.28 1.30 12.09
N ASN A 74 -0.26 2.30 11.38
CA ASN A 74 -0.75 3.54 11.96
C ASN A 74 -1.84 3.30 13.02
N PHE A 75 -2.80 2.41 12.77
CA PHE A 75 -3.82 2.05 13.75
C PHE A 75 -3.19 1.56 15.07
N HIS A 76 -2.18 0.70 14.99
CA HIS A 76 -1.50 0.17 16.16
C HIS A 76 -0.62 1.21 16.86
N VAL A 77 0.11 2.03 16.11
CA VAL A 77 0.93 3.13 16.65
C VAL A 77 0.05 4.13 17.40
N ILE A 78 -1.04 4.60 16.80
CA ILE A 78 -1.99 5.53 17.43
C ILE A 78 -2.59 4.91 18.69
N ARG A 79 -2.94 3.61 18.66
CA ARG A 79 -3.47 2.91 19.84
C ARG A 79 -2.45 2.81 20.98
N MET A 80 -1.18 2.57 20.68
CA MET A 80 -0.11 2.56 21.68
C MET A 80 0.10 3.96 22.27
N MET A 81 0.17 5.00 21.44
CA MET A 81 0.31 6.39 21.89
C MET A 81 -0.86 6.82 22.78
N LYS A 82 -2.10 6.49 22.41
CA LYS A 82 -3.30 6.76 23.24
C LYS A 82 -3.31 5.98 24.55
N GLY A 83 -2.79 4.75 24.57
CA GLY A 83 -2.71 3.91 25.77
C GLY A 83 -1.62 4.32 26.75
N HIS A 84 -0.58 5.04 26.30
CA HIS A 84 0.47 5.61 27.14
C HIS A 84 0.06 6.92 27.85
N HIS A 85 -1.10 7.49 27.50
CA HIS A 85 -1.60 8.75 28.04
C HIS A 85 -2.68 8.59 29.12
N ASP A 86 -2.76 7.43 29.78
CA ASP A 86 -3.56 7.26 30.98
C ASP A 86 -2.66 7.47 32.22
N PRO A 87 -2.68 8.64 32.87
CA PRO A 87 -1.83 8.94 34.02
C PRO A 87 -2.24 8.18 35.30
N ARG A 88 -3.22 7.27 35.24
CA ARG A 88 -3.73 6.49 36.38
C ARG A 88 -3.26 5.02 36.40
N ARG A 89 -2.29 4.65 35.57
CA ARG A 89 -1.65 3.32 35.57
C ARG A 89 -0.14 3.40 35.61
#